data_AF-A0A9P8AF75-F1
#
_entry.id   AF-A0A9P8AF75-F1
#
_cell.length_a   1.000
_cell.length_b   1.000
_cell.length_c   1.000
_cell.angle_alpha   90.00
_cell.angle_beta   90.00
_cell.angle_gamma   90.00
#
_symmetry.space_group_name_H-M   'P 1'
#
loop_
_entity.id
_entity.type
_entity.pdbx_description
1 polymer ?
#
loop_
_entity_poly.entity_id
_entity_poly.type
_entity_poly.pdbx_seq_one_letter_code
_entity_poly.pdbx_strand_id
1 'polypeptide(L)'
;MNEDTENPSTVVRSTQNEIPSLPVIVPTLRQLDMLSQDDLELVHTSNVLRPSQLSGQRPMRVAFALLVLLAYRRERLRDQRFSDSPWDRWFQETEAKRGLVVIEKNIQLLWEEFLSSYCNPKDVEGALWTEFPLEEGCSQRIRVVDHLAEADPPIYLLTHQVVQYSLLNYWRKGPVVDPSTARHYLTTKYDSLCTPRLSHAVDLGSRMIFFALLASYTLDPPRKPSIYIASLEYIHAREIFLMLFAVSIPWLYLGIPFALTTLAFLSSLPSVPFPGDIAFNILLISLFSQLFLFHLPVPPCPIFIFSLQDTLPFVLLLFWRVSHVIVRLFLFFLPALILSLYLLSFSMADTFLRIQITSWLVDPSPMETRGGYLVLLFLVMAMICICFFVVVPVSSPLISSPSWDVYSKDIGVAARTAFVHALIRYSYPYPFPPPFNTVRFLFLLIPSFVFQRLGVPPSLFDKLNRGLWRLIVGPVFLLIGVLMSKLP
;
A
#
# COMPACT_ATOMS: atom_id res chain seq x y z
N MET A 1 71.59 17.35 33.49
CA MET A 1 71.09 18.21 32.38
C MET A 1 70.45 17.25 31.40
N ASN A 2 69.16 17.00 31.56
CA ASN A 2 68.06 17.72 30.88
C ASN A 2 68.15 17.46 29.36
N GLU A 3 67.17 16.88 28.68
CA GLU A 3 65.71 17.02 28.85
C GLU A 3 65.00 15.84 28.16
N ASP A 4 64.01 15.32 28.88
CA ASP A 4 62.94 14.48 28.37
C ASP A 4 62.12 15.23 27.31
N THR A 5 61.81 14.57 26.19
CA THR A 5 60.68 14.94 25.33
C THR A 5 59.82 13.71 25.09
N GLU A 6 58.94 13.47 26.07
CA GLU A 6 57.73 12.67 25.92
C GLU A 6 56.89 13.27 24.78
N ASN A 7 56.69 12.50 23.71
CA ASN A 7 55.67 12.79 22.71
C ASN A 7 54.33 12.24 23.22
N PRO A 8 53.31 13.10 23.42
CA PRO A 8 52.02 12.67 23.93
C PRO A 8 51.26 11.92 22.83
N SER A 9 51.03 10.64 23.10
CA SER A 9 49.75 9.96 22.89
C SER A 9 48.83 10.57 21.83
N THR A 10 48.92 10.02 20.61
CA THR A 10 47.85 10.06 19.62
C THR A 10 46.61 9.40 20.23
N VAL A 11 45.79 10.19 20.92
CA VAL A 11 44.44 9.79 21.32
C VAL A 11 43.64 9.61 20.05
N VAL A 12 43.64 8.38 19.55
CA VAL A 12 42.71 7.87 18.57
C VAL A 12 41.31 8.13 19.12
N ARG A 13 40.65 9.17 18.61
CA ARG A 13 39.23 9.45 18.81
C ARG A 13 38.41 8.41 18.03
N SER A 14 38.52 7.14 18.41
CA SER A 14 37.59 6.07 18.02
C SER A 14 36.37 6.14 18.93
N THR A 15 35.52 7.13 18.71
CA THR A 15 34.13 7.13 19.18
C THR A 15 33.21 7.50 18.03
N GLN A 16 33.40 6.84 16.89
CA GLN A 16 32.23 6.48 16.09
C GLN A 16 31.64 5.27 16.81
N ASN A 17 30.43 5.44 17.35
CA ASN A 17 29.58 4.33 17.73
C ASN A 17 29.40 3.47 16.46
N GLU A 18 30.30 2.51 16.25
CA GLU A 18 30.12 1.46 15.26
C GLU A 18 28.86 0.71 15.68
N ILE A 19 27.77 1.03 15.00
CA ILE A 19 26.58 0.19 15.05
C ILE A 19 27.09 -1.18 14.61
N PRO A 20 26.98 -2.23 15.46
CA PRO A 20 27.49 -3.54 15.11
C PRO A 20 26.91 -3.92 13.75
N SER A 21 27.79 -4.27 12.80
CA SER A 21 27.40 -4.63 11.45
C SER A 21 26.39 -5.77 11.53
N LEU A 22 25.13 -5.50 11.14
CA LEU A 22 24.08 -6.50 11.14
C LEU A 22 24.42 -7.61 10.14
N PRO A 23 24.12 -8.89 10.45
CA PRO A 23 24.36 -9.99 9.55
C PRO A 23 23.53 -9.86 8.27
N VAL A 24 24.09 -10.33 7.16
CA VAL A 24 23.50 -10.29 5.83
C VAL A 24 22.78 -11.61 5.53
N ILE A 25 21.64 -11.55 4.85
CA ILE A 25 20.73 -12.70 4.68
C ILE A 25 21.20 -13.65 3.57
N VAL A 26 21.62 -13.12 2.42
CA VAL A 26 21.96 -13.93 1.22
C VAL A 26 23.06 -14.98 1.48
N PRO A 27 24.16 -14.70 2.21
CA PRO A 27 25.16 -15.72 2.52
C PRO A 27 24.59 -16.91 3.30
N THR A 28 23.66 -16.66 4.22
CA THR A 28 23.01 -17.71 5.02
C THR A 28 22.00 -18.50 4.19
N LEU A 29 21.29 -17.86 3.25
CA LEU A 29 20.42 -18.55 2.30
C LEU A 29 21.20 -19.57 1.47
N ARG A 30 22.37 -19.19 0.94
CA ARG A 30 23.24 -20.10 0.18
C ARG A 30 23.74 -21.27 1.02
N GLN A 31 23.93 -21.09 2.33
CA GLN A 31 24.28 -22.18 3.23
C GLN A 31 23.11 -23.15 3.42
N LEU A 32 21.87 -22.65 3.52
CA LEU A 32 20.67 -23.48 3.60
C LEU A 32 20.43 -24.31 2.34
N ASP A 33 20.74 -23.75 1.16
CA ASP A 33 20.66 -24.48 -0.11
C ASP A 33 21.60 -25.68 -0.19
N MET A 34 22.71 -25.67 0.55
CA MET A 34 23.68 -26.77 0.59
C MET A 34 23.32 -27.87 1.58
N LEU A 35 22.32 -27.66 2.45
CA LEU A 35 21.93 -28.63 3.46
C LEU A 35 21.11 -29.77 2.86
N SER A 36 21.32 -30.97 3.39
CA SER A 36 20.44 -32.10 3.09
C SER A 36 19.05 -31.88 3.67
N GLN A 37 18.06 -32.63 3.19
CA GLN A 37 16.70 -32.53 3.70
C GLN A 37 16.62 -32.89 5.20
N ASP A 38 17.41 -33.87 5.65
CA ASP A 38 17.46 -34.28 7.06
C ASP A 38 18.10 -33.20 7.93
N ASP A 39 19.16 -32.54 7.44
CA ASP A 39 19.77 -31.41 8.13
C ASP A 39 18.80 -30.23 8.24
N LEU A 40 17.99 -30.00 7.20
CA LEU A 40 16.99 -28.94 7.17
C LEU A 40 15.94 -29.11 8.27
N GLU A 41 15.58 -30.34 8.66
CA GLU A 41 14.66 -30.59 9.77
C GLU A 41 15.23 -30.14 11.13
N LEU A 42 16.56 -30.16 11.28
CA LEU A 42 17.26 -29.78 12.51
C LEU A 42 17.80 -28.34 12.51
N VAL A 43 17.60 -27.59 11.42
CA VAL A 43 18.16 -26.24 11.21
C VAL A 43 17.80 -25.25 12.34
N HIS A 44 16.64 -25.37 12.98
CA HIS A 44 16.25 -24.49 14.09
C HIS A 44 17.22 -24.55 15.31
N THR A 45 17.92 -25.68 15.49
CA THR A 45 18.96 -25.85 16.51
C THR A 45 20.38 -25.53 16.03
N SER A 46 20.56 -25.39 14.71
CA SER A 46 21.88 -25.20 14.11
C SER A 46 22.46 -23.80 14.40
N ASN A 47 23.80 -23.72 14.38
CA ASN A 47 24.51 -22.44 14.50
C ASN A 47 24.33 -21.52 13.28
N VAL A 48 23.83 -22.06 12.14
CA VAL A 48 23.63 -21.32 10.89
C VAL A 48 22.63 -20.16 11.07
N LEU A 49 21.55 -20.41 11.82
CA LEU A 49 20.54 -19.39 12.11
C LEU A 49 20.86 -18.52 13.34
N ARG A 50 21.97 -18.78 14.04
CA ARG A 50 22.33 -18.12 15.31
C ARG A 50 23.68 -17.39 15.17
N PRO A 51 23.72 -16.26 14.44
CA PRO A 51 24.98 -15.53 14.24
C PRO A 51 25.52 -15.03 15.59
N SER A 52 26.82 -15.21 15.81
CA SER A 52 27.52 -14.84 17.04
C SER A 52 27.43 -13.35 17.36
N GLN A 53 27.32 -12.51 16.32
CA GLN A 53 27.16 -11.05 16.39
C GLN A 53 25.90 -10.62 17.18
N LEU A 54 24.87 -11.47 17.24
CA LEU A 54 23.60 -11.17 17.90
C LEU A 54 23.46 -11.87 19.26
N SER A 55 24.54 -12.43 19.81
CA SER A 55 24.53 -13.28 21.02
C SER A 55 23.89 -12.64 22.27
N GLY A 56 23.81 -11.31 22.36
CA GLY A 56 23.14 -10.59 23.45
C GLY A 56 21.69 -10.17 23.21
N GLN A 57 21.17 -10.26 21.97
CA GLN A 57 19.87 -9.69 21.59
C GLN A 57 18.95 -10.79 21.06
N ARG A 58 18.22 -11.44 21.99
CA ARG A 58 17.26 -12.51 21.69
C ARG A 58 16.25 -12.15 20.58
N PRO A 59 15.55 -10.99 20.60
CA PRO A 59 14.58 -10.68 19.55
C PRO A 59 15.21 -10.49 18.17
N MET A 60 16.42 -9.92 18.09
CA MET A 60 17.14 -9.76 16.81
C MET A 60 17.61 -11.11 16.24
N ARG A 61 18.05 -12.05 17.09
CA ARG A 61 18.39 -13.41 16.64
C ARG A 61 17.20 -14.11 16.01
N VAL A 62 16.03 -14.01 16.66
CA VAL A 62 14.80 -14.60 16.15
C VAL A 62 14.34 -13.89 14.87
N ALA A 63 14.41 -12.57 14.81
CA ALA A 63 14.12 -11.80 13.60
C ALA A 63 14.96 -12.28 12.41
N PHE A 64 16.28 -12.39 12.60
CA PHE A 64 17.21 -12.86 11.58
C PHE A 64 16.88 -14.29 11.12
N ALA A 65 16.72 -15.22 12.07
CA ALA A 65 16.40 -16.61 11.77
C ALA A 65 15.06 -16.77 11.03
N LEU A 66 14.02 -16.02 11.44
CA LEU A 66 12.73 -15.98 10.74
C LEU A 66 12.89 -15.41 9.33
N LEU A 67 13.61 -14.31 9.16
CA LEU A 67 13.85 -13.69 7.86
C LEU A 67 14.54 -14.63 6.88
N VAL A 68 15.58 -15.32 7.34
CA VAL A 68 16.29 -16.31 6.52
C VAL A 68 15.34 -17.44 6.10
N LEU A 69 14.56 -18.01 7.03
CA LEU A 69 13.60 -19.08 6.71
C LEU A 69 12.47 -18.60 5.77
N LEU A 70 11.99 -17.36 5.94
CA LEU A 70 10.94 -16.78 5.11
C LEU A 70 11.43 -16.43 3.70
N ALA A 71 12.65 -15.89 3.59
CA ALA A 71 13.29 -15.65 2.32
C ALA A 71 13.57 -16.97 1.58
N TYR A 72 14.04 -18.00 2.29
CA TYR A 72 14.22 -19.34 1.74
C TYR A 72 12.91 -19.96 1.25
N ARG A 73 11.84 -19.83 2.05
CA ARG A 73 10.48 -20.24 1.64
C ARG A 73 10.04 -19.55 0.34
N ARG A 74 10.30 -18.24 0.23
CA ARG A 74 9.96 -17.45 -0.95
C ARG A 74 10.74 -17.89 -2.19
N GLU A 75 12.03 -18.18 -2.06
CA GLU A 75 12.85 -18.72 -3.16
C GLU A 75 12.29 -20.06 -3.64
N ARG A 76 11.96 -20.98 -2.72
CA ARG A 76 11.35 -22.27 -3.06
C ARG A 76 9.97 -22.17 -3.72
N LEU A 77 9.17 -21.16 -3.36
CA LEU A 77 7.90 -20.90 -4.03
C LEU A 77 8.08 -20.37 -5.46
N ARG A 78 9.15 -19.61 -5.72
CA ARG A 78 9.47 -19.07 -7.05
C ARG A 78 10.11 -20.10 -7.97
N ASP A 79 10.88 -21.04 -7.42
CA ASP A 79 11.60 -22.07 -8.15
C ASP A 79 10.71 -23.22 -8.69
N GLN A 80 9.40 -23.04 -8.76
CA GLN A 80 8.49 -23.97 -9.42
C GLN A 80 8.79 -24.02 -10.93
N ARG A 81 9.67 -24.94 -11.33
CA ARG A 81 10.05 -25.15 -12.72
C ARG A 81 8.92 -25.83 -13.48
N PHE A 82 8.74 -25.41 -14.73
CA PHE A 82 7.82 -26.06 -15.65
C PHE A 82 8.56 -27.23 -16.31
N SER A 83 8.20 -28.46 -15.95
CA SER A 83 8.54 -29.65 -16.73
C SER A 83 7.40 -29.95 -17.71
N ASP A 84 7.74 -30.33 -18.94
CA ASP A 84 6.78 -30.72 -19.98
C ASP A 84 6.10 -32.07 -19.66
N SER A 85 6.78 -32.92 -18.88
CA SER A 85 6.26 -34.22 -18.45
C SER A 85 5.31 -34.06 -17.25
N PRO A 86 4.05 -34.50 -17.35
CA PRO A 86 3.09 -34.42 -16.24
C PRO A 86 3.57 -35.16 -14.98
N TRP A 87 4.32 -36.26 -15.14
CA TRP A 87 4.84 -37.04 -14.02
C TRP A 87 5.97 -36.29 -13.30
N ASP A 88 6.93 -35.75 -14.05
CA ASP A 88 8.05 -35.00 -13.47
C ASP A 88 7.55 -33.72 -12.81
N ARG A 89 6.54 -33.07 -13.41
CA ARG A 89 5.86 -31.93 -12.80
C ARG A 89 5.19 -32.30 -11.49
N TRP A 90 4.40 -33.38 -11.46
CA TRP A 90 3.76 -33.84 -10.23
C TRP A 90 4.78 -34.20 -9.13
N PHE A 91 5.87 -34.88 -9.50
CA PHE A 91 6.94 -35.24 -8.59
C PHE A 91 7.64 -34.00 -8.01
N GLN A 92 8.03 -33.04 -8.87
CA GLN A 92 8.65 -31.77 -8.45
C GLN A 92 7.70 -30.95 -7.57
N GLU A 93 6.42 -30.85 -7.91
CA GLU A 93 5.41 -30.16 -7.09
C GLU A 93 5.25 -30.84 -5.73
N THR A 94 5.29 -32.18 -5.67
CA THR A 94 5.17 -32.94 -4.43
C THR A 94 6.40 -32.79 -3.54
N GLU A 95 7.59 -32.84 -4.12
CA GLU A 95 8.86 -32.64 -3.42
C GLU A 95 8.99 -31.20 -2.89
N ALA A 96 8.65 -30.21 -3.71
CA ALA A 96 8.61 -28.81 -3.31
C ALA A 96 7.61 -28.58 -2.17
N LYS A 97 6.41 -29.18 -2.24
CA LYS A 97 5.43 -29.14 -1.14
C LYS A 97 5.98 -29.75 0.15
N ARG A 98 6.68 -30.89 0.07
CA ARG A 98 7.32 -31.52 1.24
C ARG A 98 8.38 -30.59 1.85
N GLY A 99 9.24 -29.99 1.03
CA GLY A 99 10.23 -29.00 1.49
C GLY A 99 9.59 -27.80 2.17
N LEU A 100 8.52 -27.25 1.59
CA LEU A 100 7.77 -26.14 2.19
C LEU A 100 7.16 -26.50 3.55
N VAL A 101 6.62 -27.71 3.72
CA VAL A 101 6.09 -28.18 5.01
C VAL A 101 7.19 -28.23 6.08
N VAL A 102 8.39 -28.69 5.73
CA VAL A 102 9.54 -28.70 6.66
C VAL A 102 9.93 -27.27 7.06
N ILE A 103 10.00 -26.34 6.10
CA ILE A 103 10.32 -24.93 6.37
C ILE A 103 9.25 -24.29 7.25
N GLU A 104 7.96 -24.51 6.98
CA GLU A 104 6.86 -23.98 7.78
C GLU A 104 6.87 -24.53 9.22
N LYS A 105 7.19 -25.82 9.39
CA LYS A 105 7.39 -26.44 10.71
C LYS A 105 8.55 -25.79 11.47
N ASN A 106 9.68 -25.52 10.81
CA ASN A 106 10.81 -24.83 11.43
C ASN A 106 10.47 -23.39 11.84
N ILE A 107 9.71 -22.66 11.02
CA ILE A 107 9.22 -21.32 11.37
C ILE A 107 8.34 -21.38 12.61
N GLN A 108 7.42 -22.36 12.67
CA GLN A 108 6.57 -22.58 13.83
C GLN A 108 7.38 -22.89 15.09
N LEU A 109 8.29 -23.86 15.03
CA LEU A 109 9.13 -24.27 16.18
C LEU A 109 9.99 -23.11 16.70
N LEU A 110 10.61 -22.34 15.80
CA LEU A 110 11.42 -21.18 16.16
C LEU A 110 10.59 -20.10 16.87
N TRP A 111 9.37 -19.85 16.39
CA TRP A 111 8.46 -18.88 17.00
C TRP A 111 7.94 -19.35 18.37
N GLU A 112 7.60 -20.63 18.50
CA GLU A 112 7.16 -21.23 19.75
C GLU A 112 8.28 -21.27 20.79
N GLU A 113 9.52 -21.61 20.40
CA GLU A 113 10.71 -21.51 21.26
C GLU A 113 10.92 -20.08 21.74
N PHE A 114 10.73 -19.09 20.87
CA PHE A 114 10.80 -17.68 21.25
C PHE A 114 9.73 -17.31 22.28
N LEU A 115 8.47 -17.71 22.07
CA LEU A 115 7.38 -17.40 23.00
C LEU A 115 7.40 -18.22 24.29
N SER A 116 8.12 -19.34 24.33
CA SER A 116 8.21 -20.20 25.51
C SER A 116 8.85 -19.52 26.72
N SER A 117 9.74 -18.55 26.50
CA SER A 117 10.29 -17.72 27.57
C SER A 117 9.57 -16.37 27.61
N TYR A 118 9.49 -15.76 28.79
CA TYR A 118 8.82 -14.46 28.97
C TYR A 118 9.27 -13.43 27.93
N CYS A 119 8.33 -12.90 27.17
CA CYS A 119 8.55 -11.91 26.11
C CYS A 119 7.80 -10.62 26.44
N ASN A 120 8.51 -9.50 26.44
CA ASN A 120 7.90 -8.18 26.48
C ASN A 120 7.33 -7.84 25.08
N PRO A 121 6.24 -7.07 24.96
CA PRO A 121 5.81 -6.47 23.69
C PRO A 121 6.95 -5.89 22.84
N LYS A 122 7.96 -5.27 23.46
CA LYS A 122 9.16 -4.77 22.76
C LYS A 122 9.97 -5.87 22.07
N ASP A 123 10.04 -7.05 22.67
CA ASP A 123 10.78 -8.19 22.10
C ASP A 123 10.05 -8.73 20.87
N VAL A 124 8.71 -8.82 20.93
CA VAL A 124 7.88 -9.25 19.81
C VAL A 124 7.97 -8.24 18.67
N GLU A 125 7.85 -6.94 18.96
CA GLU A 125 8.02 -5.89 17.95
C GLU A 125 9.45 -5.90 17.36
N GLY A 126 10.47 -6.08 18.20
CA GLY A 126 11.85 -6.26 17.74
C GLY A 126 12.00 -7.45 16.82
N ALA A 127 11.36 -8.59 17.12
CA ALA A 127 11.39 -9.76 16.25
C ALA A 127 10.73 -9.50 14.87
N LEU A 128 9.65 -8.71 14.84
CA LEU A 128 8.86 -8.49 13.63
C LEU A 128 9.38 -7.33 12.75
N TRP A 129 9.85 -6.25 13.36
CA TRP A 129 10.14 -4.97 12.70
C TRP A 129 11.62 -4.68 12.50
N THR A 130 12.54 -5.47 13.08
CA THR A 130 13.98 -5.26 12.87
C THR A 130 14.33 -5.46 11.40
N GLU A 131 15.02 -4.48 10.84
CA GLU A 131 15.49 -4.48 9.46
C GLU A 131 16.85 -5.13 9.35
N PHE A 132 17.01 -6.05 8.39
CA PHE A 132 18.30 -6.65 8.06
C PHE A 132 18.66 -6.38 6.59
N PRO A 133 19.96 -6.16 6.29
CA PRO A 133 20.43 -6.00 4.93
C PRO A 133 20.31 -7.31 4.15
N LEU A 134 19.81 -7.24 2.91
CA LEU A 134 19.71 -8.41 2.04
C LEU A 134 21.11 -8.84 1.54
N GLU A 135 21.92 -7.87 1.10
CA GLU A 135 23.28 -8.07 0.56
C GLU A 135 24.25 -7.04 1.15
N GLU A 136 25.55 -7.38 1.18
CA GLU A 136 26.61 -6.47 1.61
C GLU A 136 26.67 -5.25 0.67
N GLY A 137 26.63 -4.05 1.25
CA GLY A 137 26.66 -2.79 0.49
C GLY A 137 25.35 -2.41 -0.21
N CYS A 138 24.30 -3.24 -0.13
CA CYS A 138 22.99 -2.90 -0.67
C CYS A 138 22.18 -2.06 0.32
N SER A 139 21.46 -1.05 -0.18
CA SER A 139 20.55 -0.23 0.64
C SER A 139 19.23 -0.95 0.94
N GLN A 140 18.95 -2.08 0.27
CA GLN A 140 17.73 -2.83 0.46
C GLN A 140 17.77 -3.58 1.80
N ARG A 141 16.76 -3.31 2.62
CA ARG A 141 16.54 -3.96 3.90
C ARG A 141 15.19 -4.64 3.91
N ILE A 142 15.10 -5.77 4.59
CA ILE A 142 13.88 -6.55 4.72
C ILE A 142 13.55 -6.83 6.19
N ARG A 143 12.26 -6.97 6.48
CA ARG A 143 11.71 -7.26 7.81
C ARG A 143 10.79 -8.47 7.75
N VAL A 144 10.56 -9.13 8.88
CA VAL A 144 9.66 -10.30 8.96
C VAL A 144 8.24 -9.92 8.48
N VAL A 145 7.77 -8.72 8.85
CA VAL A 145 6.45 -8.23 8.41
C VAL A 145 6.32 -8.10 6.89
N ASP A 146 7.39 -7.83 6.16
CA ASP A 146 7.34 -7.65 4.70
C ASP A 146 6.93 -8.96 4.01
N HIS A 147 7.33 -10.11 4.57
CA HIS A 147 6.91 -11.44 4.10
C HIS A 147 5.46 -11.80 4.49
N LEU A 148 4.92 -11.20 5.55
CA LEU A 148 3.51 -11.37 5.92
C LEU A 148 2.55 -10.66 4.96
N ALA A 149 3.05 -9.71 4.19
CA ALA A 149 2.33 -9.03 3.11
C ALA A 149 2.55 -9.69 1.74
N GLU A 150 3.22 -10.84 1.61
CA GLU A 150 3.34 -11.47 0.30
C GLU A 150 2.03 -12.16 -0.13
N ALA A 151 1.91 -12.51 -1.43
CA ALA A 151 0.72 -13.19 -1.96
C ALA A 151 0.47 -14.55 -1.28
N ASP A 152 1.55 -15.27 -0.95
CA ASP A 152 1.53 -16.54 -0.24
C ASP A 152 2.22 -16.40 1.13
N PRO A 153 1.58 -15.80 2.15
CA PRO A 153 2.20 -15.57 3.45
C PRO A 153 2.34 -16.87 4.26
N PRO A 154 3.25 -16.93 5.25
CA PRO A 154 3.32 -18.03 6.20
C PRO A 154 2.07 -18.04 7.10
N ILE A 155 1.11 -18.93 6.78
CA ILE A 155 -0.23 -18.92 7.40
C ILE A 155 -0.16 -19.01 8.93
N TYR A 156 0.73 -19.84 9.48
CA TYR A 156 0.92 -19.97 10.92
C TYR A 156 1.25 -18.63 11.57
N LEU A 157 2.27 -17.93 11.06
CA LEU A 157 2.74 -16.66 11.66
C LEU A 157 1.71 -15.54 11.49
N LEU A 158 1.04 -15.48 10.34
CA LEU A 158 -0.03 -14.51 10.07
C LEU A 158 -1.27 -14.73 10.96
N THR A 159 -1.62 -16.00 11.23
CA THR A 159 -2.78 -16.36 12.05
C THR A 159 -2.48 -16.40 13.56
N HIS A 160 -1.21 -16.37 13.95
CA HIS A 160 -0.79 -16.40 15.35
C HIS A 160 -1.30 -15.18 16.13
N GLN A 161 -1.97 -15.42 17.27
CA GLN A 161 -2.65 -14.38 18.05
C GLN A 161 -1.70 -13.28 18.55
N VAL A 162 -0.52 -13.65 19.07
CA VAL A 162 0.48 -12.68 19.56
C VAL A 162 0.96 -11.76 18.44
N VAL A 163 1.14 -12.27 17.22
CA VAL A 163 1.54 -11.47 16.06
C VAL A 163 0.41 -10.51 15.70
N GLN A 164 -0.84 -10.99 15.62
CA GLN A 164 -1.99 -10.13 15.33
C GLN A 164 -2.17 -9.01 16.35
N TYR A 165 -2.08 -9.32 17.65
CA TYR A 165 -2.17 -8.30 18.68
C TYR A 165 -1.01 -7.31 18.63
N SER A 166 0.21 -7.77 18.34
CA SER A 166 1.36 -6.89 18.13
C SER A 166 1.15 -5.96 16.93
N LEU A 167 0.70 -6.47 15.78
CA LEU A 167 0.44 -5.67 14.58
C LEU A 167 -0.71 -4.67 14.79
N LEU A 168 -1.78 -5.07 15.49
CA LEU A 168 -2.89 -4.18 15.84
C LEU A 168 -2.47 -3.08 16.84
N ASN A 169 -1.63 -3.44 17.82
CA ASN A 169 -1.05 -2.46 18.73
C ASN A 169 -0.15 -1.48 17.98
N TYR A 170 0.70 -1.97 17.08
CA TYR A 170 1.56 -1.13 16.25
C TYR A 170 0.73 -0.22 15.34
N TRP A 171 -0.36 -0.70 14.74
CA TRP A 171 -1.27 0.13 13.94
C TRP A 171 -1.83 1.31 14.75
N ARG A 172 -2.31 1.03 15.97
CA ARG A 172 -2.98 2.01 16.83
C ARG A 172 -2.01 2.97 17.53
N LYS A 173 -0.91 2.45 18.05
CA LYS A 173 0.01 3.16 18.96
C LYS A 173 1.36 3.50 18.34
N GLY A 174 1.66 2.97 17.15
CA GLY A 174 2.97 3.13 16.53
C GLY A 174 4.06 2.29 17.21
N PRO A 175 5.34 2.53 16.86
CA PRO A 175 6.47 1.81 17.43
C PRO A 175 6.63 2.10 18.93
N VAL A 176 6.96 1.08 19.72
CA VAL A 176 7.24 1.28 21.14
C VAL A 176 8.55 2.06 21.32
N VAL A 177 8.43 3.29 21.84
CA VAL A 177 9.57 4.16 22.14
C VAL A 177 10.18 3.80 23.49
N ASP A 178 11.51 3.65 23.54
CA ASP A 178 12.23 3.46 24.80
C ASP A 178 12.54 4.82 25.47
N PRO A 179 11.99 5.11 26.67
CA PRO A 179 12.17 6.41 27.33
C PRO A 179 13.59 6.65 27.87
N SER A 180 14.44 5.62 27.89
CA SER A 180 15.83 5.65 28.36
C SER A 180 16.73 6.61 27.57
N THR A 181 16.34 6.98 26.34
CA THR A 181 17.11 7.86 25.46
C THR A 181 16.79 9.35 25.74
N ALA A 182 17.20 9.83 26.93
CA ALA A 182 16.76 11.10 27.51
C ALA A 182 17.04 12.36 26.66
N ARG A 183 18.08 12.38 25.82
CA ARG A 183 18.50 13.59 25.08
C ARG A 183 17.54 14.02 23.97
N HIS A 184 16.68 13.13 23.49
CA HIS A 184 15.73 13.42 22.40
C HIS A 184 14.27 13.19 22.78
N TYR A 185 13.96 13.10 24.08
CA TYR A 185 12.64 12.71 24.57
C TYR A 185 11.47 13.47 23.92
N LEU A 186 11.54 14.81 23.86
CA LEU A 186 10.45 15.61 23.28
C LEU A 186 10.27 15.37 21.77
N THR A 187 11.37 15.31 21.02
CA THR A 187 11.30 15.04 19.57
C THR A 187 10.85 13.62 19.28
N THR A 188 11.27 12.64 20.09
CA THR A 188 10.86 11.25 19.94
C THR A 188 9.40 11.06 20.35
N LYS A 189 8.95 11.76 21.40
CA LYS A 189 7.54 11.78 21.79
C LYS A 189 6.67 12.43 20.71
N TYR A 190 7.14 13.50 20.09
CA TYR A 190 6.46 14.12 18.96
C TYR A 190 6.36 13.17 17.76
N ASP A 191 7.46 12.54 17.38
CA ASP A 191 7.49 11.56 16.29
C ASP A 191 6.61 10.33 16.61
N SER A 192 6.51 9.93 17.89
CA SER A 192 5.64 8.81 18.33
C SER A 192 4.15 9.06 18.15
N LEU A 193 3.74 10.33 18.01
CA LEU A 193 2.35 10.66 17.68
C LEU A 193 2.01 10.22 16.25
N CYS A 194 3.00 10.05 15.38
CA CYS A 194 2.82 9.58 14.00
C CYS A 194 2.57 8.06 13.96
N THR A 195 1.41 7.64 14.42
CA THR A 195 1.00 6.24 14.33
C THR A 195 0.56 5.90 12.90
N PRO A 196 0.69 4.63 12.46
CA PRO A 196 0.22 4.21 11.13
C PRO A 196 -1.27 4.50 10.91
N ARG A 197 -2.12 4.29 11.92
CA ARG A 197 -3.55 4.64 11.87
C ARG A 197 -3.76 6.13 11.62
N LEU A 198 -2.98 6.98 12.28
CA LEU A 198 -3.07 8.42 12.08
C LEU A 198 -2.58 8.83 10.70
N SER A 199 -1.47 8.27 10.23
CA SER A 199 -0.97 8.52 8.87
C SER A 199 -1.99 8.13 7.80
N HIS A 200 -2.67 7.00 7.99
CA HIS A 200 -3.77 6.59 7.12
C HIS A 200 -4.94 7.57 7.19
N ALA A 201 -5.32 8.03 8.37
CA ALA A 201 -6.40 9.01 8.54
C ALA A 201 -6.07 10.35 7.86
N VAL A 202 -4.82 10.82 7.94
CA VAL A 202 -4.38 12.05 7.24
C VAL A 202 -4.42 11.86 5.72
N ASP A 203 -3.91 10.73 5.22
CA ASP A 203 -3.97 10.40 3.78
C ASP A 203 -5.43 10.29 3.30
N LEU A 204 -6.30 9.61 4.05
CA LEU A 204 -7.73 9.55 3.74
C LEU A 204 -8.38 10.93 3.76
N GLY A 205 -8.11 11.74 4.80
CA GLY A 205 -8.62 13.10 4.91
C GLY A 205 -8.20 13.97 3.71
N SER A 206 -6.95 13.83 3.27
CA SER A 206 -6.45 14.53 2.09
C SER A 206 -7.22 14.16 0.81
N ARG A 207 -7.58 12.88 0.64
CA ARG A 207 -8.39 12.42 -0.49
C ARG A 207 -9.84 12.86 -0.39
N MET A 208 -10.40 12.93 0.81
CA MET A 208 -11.76 13.45 1.03
C MET A 208 -11.83 14.95 0.72
N ILE A 209 -10.79 15.72 1.09
CA ILE A 209 -10.69 17.14 0.72
C ILE A 209 -10.59 17.29 -0.80
N PHE A 210 -9.74 16.50 -1.47
CA PHE A 210 -9.66 16.50 -2.92
C PHE A 210 -11.01 16.16 -3.57
N PHE A 211 -11.69 15.12 -3.09
CA PHE A 211 -13.02 14.73 -3.57
C PHE A 211 -14.03 15.86 -3.40
N ALA A 212 -14.05 16.53 -2.24
CA ALA A 212 -14.94 17.65 -1.97
C ALA A 212 -14.65 18.85 -2.89
N LEU A 213 -13.38 19.17 -3.13
CA LEU A 213 -12.97 20.21 -4.08
C LEU A 213 -13.39 19.85 -5.51
N LEU A 214 -13.22 18.59 -5.90
CA LEU A 214 -13.57 18.13 -7.25
C LEU A 214 -15.08 18.15 -7.45
N ALA A 215 -15.83 17.66 -6.47
CA ALA A 215 -17.29 17.73 -6.45
C ALA A 215 -17.76 19.19 -6.53
N SER A 216 -17.20 20.09 -5.71
CA SER A 216 -17.50 21.52 -5.74
C SER A 216 -17.22 22.14 -7.11
N TYR A 217 -16.11 21.80 -7.75
CA TYR A 217 -15.78 22.27 -9.10
C TYR A 217 -16.76 21.76 -10.16
N THR A 218 -17.16 20.49 -10.08
CA THR A 218 -18.10 19.90 -11.05
C THR A 218 -19.54 20.37 -10.86
N LEU A 219 -19.95 20.67 -9.63
CA LEU A 219 -21.31 21.15 -9.30
C LEU A 219 -21.48 22.65 -9.56
N ASP A 220 -20.42 23.44 -9.35
CA ASP A 220 -20.40 24.88 -9.62
C ASP A 220 -19.20 25.23 -10.52
N PRO A 221 -19.28 24.86 -11.81
CA PRO A 221 -18.19 25.09 -12.75
C PRO A 221 -18.01 26.58 -13.03
N PRO A 222 -16.76 27.01 -13.34
CA PRO A 222 -16.51 28.39 -13.71
C PRO A 222 -17.34 28.78 -14.93
N ARG A 223 -17.90 30.00 -14.91
CA ARG A 223 -18.66 30.53 -16.04
C ARG A 223 -17.71 30.85 -17.18
N LYS A 224 -17.98 30.33 -18.37
CA LYS A 224 -17.19 30.63 -19.57
C LYS A 224 -17.28 32.13 -19.88
N PRO A 225 -16.17 32.87 -19.94
CA PRO A 225 -16.22 34.29 -20.27
C PRO A 225 -16.71 34.47 -21.71
N SER A 226 -17.61 35.43 -21.92
CA SER A 226 -18.15 35.75 -23.25
C SER A 226 -17.13 36.46 -24.15
N ILE A 227 -16.07 37.02 -23.57
CA ILE A 227 -14.99 37.72 -24.27
C ILE A 227 -13.67 37.03 -23.93
N TYR A 228 -12.98 36.50 -24.96
CA TYR A 228 -11.71 35.77 -24.86
C TYR A 228 -10.51 36.68 -24.52
N ILE A 229 -10.60 37.48 -23.46
CA ILE A 229 -9.41 38.15 -22.93
C ILE A 229 -8.81 37.16 -21.94
N ALA A 230 -7.74 36.48 -22.38
CA ALA A 230 -6.98 35.52 -21.60
C ALA A 230 -6.31 36.22 -20.39
N SER A 231 -7.07 36.46 -19.33
CA SER A 231 -6.54 36.97 -18.08
C SER A 231 -6.43 35.84 -17.06
N LEU A 232 -5.23 35.70 -16.48
CA LEU A 232 -4.93 34.85 -15.31
C LEU A 232 -5.85 35.14 -14.11
N GLU A 233 -6.65 36.21 -14.18
CA GLU A 233 -7.61 36.67 -13.19
C GLU A 233 -8.75 35.67 -12.92
N TYR A 234 -8.99 34.70 -13.82
CA TYR A 234 -10.05 33.70 -13.68
C TYR A 234 -9.63 32.42 -12.93
N ILE A 235 -8.35 32.24 -12.61
CA ILE A 235 -7.90 31.07 -11.86
C ILE A 235 -8.12 31.34 -10.36
N HIS A 236 -9.16 30.73 -9.79
CA HIS A 236 -9.45 30.89 -8.36
C HIS A 236 -8.59 29.91 -7.53
N ALA A 237 -8.59 30.11 -6.22
CA ALA A 237 -7.84 29.26 -5.30
C ALA A 237 -8.26 27.78 -5.39
N ARG A 238 -9.54 27.50 -5.69
CA ARG A 238 -10.10 26.15 -5.81
C ARG A 238 -9.38 25.33 -6.88
N GLU A 239 -9.15 25.90 -8.05
CA GLU A 239 -8.49 25.26 -9.19
C GLU A 239 -7.01 25.02 -8.88
N ILE A 240 -6.36 25.98 -8.22
CA ILE A 240 -4.97 25.83 -7.76
C ILE A 240 -4.85 24.69 -6.76
N PHE A 241 -5.74 24.63 -5.76
CA PHE A 241 -5.74 23.53 -4.78
C PHE A 241 -6.04 22.19 -5.46
N LEU A 242 -7.01 22.13 -6.37
CA LEU A 242 -7.29 20.90 -7.12
C LEU A 242 -6.06 20.38 -7.86
N MET A 243 -5.36 21.27 -8.58
CA MET A 243 -4.14 20.92 -9.28
C MET A 243 -3.02 20.51 -8.32
N LEU A 244 -2.85 21.22 -7.21
CA LEU A 244 -1.85 20.91 -6.20
C LEU A 244 -2.08 19.50 -5.62
N PHE A 245 -3.32 19.16 -5.26
CA PHE A 245 -3.67 17.83 -4.77
C PHE A 245 -3.53 16.76 -5.86
N ALA A 246 -3.99 17.04 -7.08
CA ALA A 246 -3.93 16.10 -8.21
C ALA A 246 -2.49 15.72 -8.58
N VAL A 247 -1.56 16.68 -8.58
CA VAL A 247 -0.13 16.45 -8.85
C VAL A 247 0.57 15.80 -7.66
N SER A 248 0.12 16.03 -6.43
CA SER A 248 0.78 15.51 -5.22
C SER A 248 0.68 14.00 -5.02
N ILE A 249 -0.29 13.35 -5.66
CA ILE A 249 -0.58 11.93 -5.49
C ILE A 249 0.05 11.13 -6.63
N PRO A 250 0.87 10.10 -6.33
CA PRO A 250 1.50 9.30 -7.38
C PRO A 250 0.45 8.65 -8.28
N TRP A 251 0.67 8.72 -9.60
CA TRP A 251 -0.29 8.27 -10.62
C TRP A 251 -0.41 6.73 -10.73
N LEU A 252 0.48 5.97 -10.09
CA LEU A 252 0.55 4.52 -10.23
C LEU A 252 -0.56 3.79 -9.43
N TYR A 253 -1.19 2.81 -10.08
CA TYR A 253 -2.21 1.83 -9.64
C TYR A 253 -3.51 2.36 -9.01
N LEU A 254 -3.46 3.36 -8.13
CA LEU A 254 -4.62 3.96 -7.43
C LEU A 254 -4.70 5.48 -7.63
N GLY A 255 -3.85 6.01 -8.50
CA GLY A 255 -3.73 7.43 -8.82
C GLY A 255 -4.56 7.89 -10.03
N ILE A 256 -5.37 7.01 -10.62
CA ILE A 256 -6.09 7.29 -11.88
C ILE A 256 -6.93 8.57 -11.81
N PRO A 257 -7.78 8.80 -10.79
CA PRO A 257 -8.57 10.04 -10.71
C PRO A 257 -7.68 11.30 -10.65
N PHE A 258 -6.58 11.23 -9.90
CA PHE A 258 -5.63 12.33 -9.76
C PHE A 258 -4.89 12.60 -11.08
N ALA A 259 -4.49 11.55 -11.80
CA ALA A 259 -3.90 11.66 -13.13
C ALA A 259 -4.90 12.24 -14.15
N LEU A 260 -6.13 11.74 -14.18
CA LEU A 260 -7.20 12.25 -15.06
C LEU A 260 -7.48 13.73 -14.79
N THR A 261 -7.55 14.12 -13.52
CA THR A 261 -7.73 15.52 -13.12
C THR A 261 -6.56 16.38 -13.59
N THR A 262 -5.32 15.93 -13.34
CA THR A 262 -4.13 16.66 -13.78
C THR A 262 -4.10 16.81 -15.29
N LEU A 263 -4.38 15.75 -16.04
CA LEU A 263 -4.41 15.77 -17.51
C LEU A 263 -5.53 16.68 -18.06
N ALA A 264 -6.71 16.70 -17.42
CA ALA A 264 -7.81 17.58 -17.82
C ALA A 264 -7.46 19.07 -17.67
N PHE A 265 -6.81 19.44 -16.56
CA PHE A 265 -6.37 20.81 -16.36
C PHE A 265 -5.17 21.16 -17.26
N LEU A 266 -4.19 20.26 -17.41
CA LEU A 266 -3.05 20.48 -18.30
C LEU A 266 -3.46 20.66 -19.77
N SER A 267 -4.44 19.89 -20.25
CA SER A 267 -4.95 19.99 -21.63
C SER A 267 -5.76 21.25 -21.88
N SER A 268 -6.23 21.91 -20.81
CA SER A 268 -7.02 23.15 -20.88
C SER A 268 -6.17 24.41 -20.72
N LEU A 269 -4.87 24.29 -20.40
CA LEU A 269 -3.97 25.44 -20.23
C LEU A 269 -3.90 26.28 -21.53
N PRO A 270 -3.93 27.62 -21.45
CA PRO A 270 -3.84 28.46 -20.24
C PRO A 270 -5.18 28.68 -19.50
N SER A 271 -6.28 28.10 -19.97
CA SER A 271 -7.61 28.18 -19.37
C SER A 271 -7.90 27.03 -18.40
N VAL A 272 -9.14 26.97 -17.90
CA VAL A 272 -9.63 25.90 -17.01
C VAL A 272 -10.70 25.06 -17.74
N PRO A 273 -10.91 23.78 -17.38
CA PRO A 273 -11.93 22.95 -18.03
C PRO A 273 -13.35 23.50 -17.86
N PHE A 274 -14.03 23.87 -18.96
CA PHE A 274 -15.40 24.39 -18.91
C PHE A 274 -16.45 23.32 -19.27
N PRO A 275 -17.69 23.45 -18.78
CA PRO A 275 -18.79 22.60 -19.21
C PRO A 275 -18.95 22.60 -20.72
N GLY A 276 -19.08 21.40 -21.31
CA GLY A 276 -19.11 21.19 -22.76
C GLY A 276 -17.77 20.78 -23.36
N ASP A 277 -16.65 21.00 -22.64
CA ASP A 277 -15.33 20.57 -23.10
C ASP A 277 -15.04 19.11 -22.71
N ILE A 278 -14.22 18.42 -23.51
CA ILE A 278 -13.79 17.03 -23.22
C ILE A 278 -13.07 16.96 -21.88
N ALA A 279 -12.27 17.97 -21.54
CA ALA A 279 -11.56 18.05 -20.26
C ALA A 279 -12.52 18.02 -19.06
N PHE A 280 -13.68 18.70 -19.16
CA PHE A 280 -14.68 18.68 -18.10
C PHE A 280 -15.33 17.29 -17.94
N ASN A 281 -15.59 16.60 -19.05
CA ASN A 281 -16.06 15.20 -19.00
C ASN A 281 -15.04 14.27 -18.32
N ILE A 282 -13.73 14.49 -18.56
CA ILE A 282 -12.66 13.76 -17.86
C ILE A 282 -12.70 14.03 -16.35
N LEU A 283 -13.02 15.25 -15.91
CA LEU A 283 -13.19 15.57 -14.49
C LEU A 283 -14.40 14.83 -13.87
N LEU A 284 -15.50 14.69 -14.61
CA LEU A 284 -16.65 13.89 -14.15
C LEU A 284 -16.26 12.41 -14.00
N ILE A 285 -15.54 11.84 -14.97
CA ILE A 285 -15.02 10.47 -14.88
C ILE A 285 -14.09 10.32 -13.68
N SER A 286 -13.21 11.30 -13.45
CA SER A 286 -12.35 11.35 -12.26
C SER A 286 -13.16 11.34 -10.96
N LEU A 287 -14.20 12.17 -10.87
CA LEU A 287 -15.08 12.24 -9.69
C LEU A 287 -15.75 10.89 -9.40
N PHE A 288 -16.35 10.26 -10.42
CA PHE A 288 -16.97 8.95 -10.27
C PHE A 288 -15.95 7.88 -9.88
N SER A 289 -14.77 7.89 -10.52
CA SER A 289 -13.70 6.95 -10.21
C SER A 289 -13.24 7.08 -8.76
N GLN A 290 -13.12 8.31 -8.26
CA GLN A 290 -12.75 8.58 -6.86
C GLN A 290 -13.81 8.04 -5.88
N LEU A 291 -15.10 8.15 -6.23
CA LEU A 291 -16.20 7.58 -5.44
C LEU A 291 -16.06 6.06 -5.34
N PHE A 292 -15.78 5.36 -6.44
CA PHE A 292 -15.55 3.91 -6.41
C PHE A 292 -14.32 3.54 -5.57
N LEU A 293 -13.21 4.28 -5.70
CA LEU A 293 -11.98 4.02 -4.95
C LEU A 293 -12.19 4.02 -3.43
N PHE A 294 -13.06 4.87 -2.89
CA PHE A 294 -13.33 4.89 -1.45
C PHE A 294 -13.98 3.60 -0.92
N HIS A 295 -14.61 2.82 -1.78
CA HIS A 295 -15.30 1.58 -1.43
C HIS A 295 -14.45 0.33 -1.68
N LEU A 296 -13.29 0.46 -2.33
CA LEU A 296 -12.39 -0.66 -2.53
C LEU A 296 -11.63 -0.98 -1.23
N PRO A 297 -11.34 -2.27 -0.94
CA PRO A 297 -10.58 -2.68 0.23
C PRO A 297 -9.07 -2.41 0.07
N VAL A 298 -8.72 -1.22 -0.41
CA VAL A 298 -7.35 -0.80 -0.73
C VAL A 298 -7.06 0.54 -0.04
N PRO A 299 -5.93 0.68 0.68
CA PRO A 299 -5.61 1.92 1.36
C PRO A 299 -5.33 3.09 0.40
N PRO A 300 -5.73 4.33 0.75
CA PRO A 300 -6.54 4.70 1.91
C PRO A 300 -8.03 4.48 1.68
N CYS A 301 -8.66 3.69 2.55
CA CYS A 301 -10.10 3.48 2.58
C CYS A 301 -10.64 3.72 4.02
N PRO A 302 -11.86 4.27 4.19
CA PRO A 302 -12.47 4.47 5.52
C PRO A 302 -12.53 3.21 6.40
N ILE A 303 -12.59 2.02 5.80
CA ILE A 303 -12.70 0.74 6.50
C ILE A 303 -11.57 0.54 7.51
N PHE A 304 -10.36 1.03 7.21
CA PHE A 304 -9.19 0.87 8.09
C PHE A 304 -9.21 1.72 9.36
N ILE A 305 -10.18 2.63 9.49
CA ILE A 305 -10.39 3.45 10.70
C ILE A 305 -11.24 2.72 11.74
N PHE A 306 -12.16 1.86 11.29
CA PHE A 306 -13.11 1.12 12.13
C PHE A 306 -12.50 -0.20 12.67
N SER A 307 -13.34 -1.05 13.30
CA SER A 307 -12.91 -2.38 13.76
C SER A 307 -12.47 -3.25 12.59
N LEU A 308 -11.16 -3.29 12.35
CA LEU A 308 -10.52 -4.01 11.25
C LEU A 308 -10.90 -5.50 11.24
N GLN A 309 -11.02 -6.09 12.43
CA GLN A 309 -11.26 -7.53 12.57
C GLN A 309 -12.64 -7.93 12.04
N ASP A 310 -13.64 -7.05 12.19
CA ASP A 310 -15.02 -7.36 11.81
C ASP A 310 -15.34 -6.85 10.40
N THR A 311 -14.86 -5.66 10.06
CA THR A 311 -15.25 -4.95 8.82
C THR A 311 -14.45 -5.38 7.60
N LEU A 312 -13.15 -5.66 7.75
CA LEU A 312 -12.27 -5.96 6.62
C LEU A 312 -12.57 -7.31 5.95
N PRO A 313 -12.79 -8.42 6.70
CA PRO A 313 -13.18 -9.70 6.09
C PRO A 313 -14.50 -9.60 5.34
N PHE A 314 -15.46 -8.85 5.88
CA PHE A 314 -16.75 -8.62 5.23
C PHE A 314 -16.61 -7.85 3.92
N VAL A 315 -15.85 -6.75 3.91
CA VAL A 315 -15.67 -5.97 2.68
C VAL A 315 -14.87 -6.76 1.65
N LEU A 316 -13.86 -7.53 2.05
CA LEU A 316 -13.14 -8.38 1.10
C LEU A 316 -14.02 -9.49 0.52
N LEU A 317 -14.86 -10.12 1.34
CA LEU A 317 -15.87 -11.07 0.87
C LEU A 317 -16.78 -10.39 -0.18
N LEU A 318 -17.30 -9.22 0.14
CA LEU A 318 -18.16 -8.45 -0.76
C LEU A 318 -17.40 -8.11 -2.04
N PHE A 319 -16.18 -7.57 -1.93
CA PHE A 319 -15.36 -7.18 -3.07
C PHE A 319 -15.05 -8.37 -3.98
N TRP A 320 -14.56 -9.49 -3.45
CA TRP A 320 -14.25 -10.67 -4.26
C TRP A 320 -15.48 -11.28 -4.93
N ARG A 321 -16.60 -11.38 -4.20
CA ARG A 321 -17.84 -11.91 -4.78
C ARG A 321 -18.38 -10.98 -5.84
N VAL A 322 -18.49 -9.70 -5.51
CA VAL A 322 -19.01 -8.68 -6.42
C VAL A 322 -18.10 -8.58 -7.63
N SER A 323 -16.77 -8.55 -7.49
CA SER A 323 -15.86 -8.50 -8.63
C SER A 323 -15.99 -9.74 -9.51
N HIS A 324 -16.04 -10.93 -8.93
CA HIS A 324 -16.14 -12.17 -9.69
C HIS A 324 -17.48 -12.30 -10.42
N VAL A 325 -18.58 -11.97 -9.75
CA VAL A 325 -19.92 -11.99 -10.32
C VAL A 325 -20.09 -10.89 -11.36
N ILE A 326 -19.75 -9.64 -11.05
CA ILE A 326 -19.85 -8.51 -11.98
C ILE A 326 -18.98 -8.75 -13.20
N VAL A 327 -17.72 -9.17 -13.06
CA VAL A 327 -16.84 -9.40 -14.23
C VAL A 327 -17.42 -10.47 -15.14
N ARG A 328 -17.91 -11.58 -14.59
CA ARG A 328 -18.51 -12.66 -15.39
C ARG A 328 -19.81 -12.22 -16.05
N LEU A 329 -20.70 -11.55 -15.33
CA LEU A 329 -21.95 -11.02 -15.87
C LEU A 329 -21.67 -9.96 -16.94
N PHE A 330 -20.76 -9.04 -16.68
CA PHE A 330 -20.39 -7.99 -17.62
C PHE A 330 -19.80 -8.59 -18.88
N LEU A 331 -18.87 -9.55 -18.78
CA LEU A 331 -18.30 -10.25 -19.96
C LEU A 331 -19.38 -11.00 -20.76
N PHE A 332 -20.34 -11.63 -20.07
CA PHE A 332 -21.45 -12.32 -20.73
C PHE A 332 -22.38 -11.35 -21.48
N PHE A 333 -22.76 -10.24 -20.86
CA PHE A 333 -23.63 -9.22 -21.45
C PHE A 333 -22.88 -8.18 -22.30
N LEU A 334 -21.55 -8.22 -22.36
CA LEU A 334 -20.71 -7.24 -23.04
C LEU A 334 -21.11 -7.03 -24.51
N PRO A 335 -21.37 -8.08 -25.33
CA PRO A 335 -21.79 -7.89 -26.72
C PRO A 335 -23.12 -7.15 -26.83
N ALA A 336 -24.09 -7.47 -25.96
CA ALA A 336 -25.40 -6.81 -25.93
C ALA A 336 -25.31 -5.36 -25.44
N LEU A 337 -24.44 -5.08 -24.45
CA LEU A 337 -24.15 -3.73 -23.98
C LEU A 337 -23.47 -2.88 -25.07
N ILE A 338 -22.44 -3.41 -25.74
CA ILE A 338 -21.78 -2.71 -26.84
C ILE A 338 -22.77 -2.42 -27.97
N LEU A 339 -23.58 -3.41 -28.37
CA LEU A 339 -24.57 -3.23 -29.42
C LEU A 339 -25.63 -2.19 -29.05
N SER A 340 -26.18 -2.26 -27.83
CA SER A 340 -27.20 -1.29 -27.38
C SER A 340 -26.66 0.13 -27.22
N LEU A 341 -25.45 0.29 -26.68
CA LEU A 341 -24.76 1.58 -26.59
C LEU A 341 -24.42 2.14 -27.97
N TYR A 342 -23.94 1.30 -28.89
CA TYR A 342 -23.64 1.69 -30.27
C TYR A 342 -24.90 2.16 -31.00
N LEU A 343 -26.00 1.39 -30.94
CA LEU A 343 -27.27 1.76 -31.57
C LEU A 343 -27.86 3.04 -30.97
N LEU A 344 -27.80 3.19 -29.64
CA LEU A 344 -28.25 4.40 -28.96
C LEU A 344 -27.42 5.63 -29.39
N SER A 345 -26.08 5.51 -29.37
CA SER A 345 -25.18 6.57 -29.81
C SER A 345 -25.40 6.95 -31.28
N PHE A 346 -25.55 5.95 -32.16
CA PHE A 346 -25.84 6.17 -33.57
C PHE A 346 -27.18 6.90 -33.77
N SER A 347 -28.21 6.52 -33.02
CA SER A 347 -29.56 7.12 -33.14
C SER A 347 -29.62 8.57 -32.66
N MET A 348 -28.77 8.94 -31.70
CA MET A 348 -28.63 10.30 -31.19
C MET A 348 -27.78 11.19 -32.09
N ALA A 349 -27.22 10.63 -33.18
CA ALA A 349 -26.20 11.26 -34.02
C ALA A 349 -24.99 11.77 -33.21
N ASP A 350 -24.71 11.11 -32.09
CA ASP A 350 -23.72 11.58 -31.13
C ASP A 350 -22.29 11.28 -31.63
N THR A 351 -21.37 12.20 -31.38
CA THR A 351 -20.04 12.22 -32.01
C THR A 351 -19.05 11.18 -31.45
N PHE A 352 -19.39 10.53 -30.34
CA PHE A 352 -18.47 9.74 -29.52
C PHE A 352 -17.80 8.55 -30.25
N LEU A 353 -18.47 7.93 -31.23
CA LEU A 353 -17.93 6.82 -32.04
C LEU A 353 -17.89 7.11 -33.55
N ARG A 354 -18.15 8.36 -33.96
CA ARG A 354 -18.06 8.74 -35.38
C ARG A 354 -16.59 8.80 -35.80
N ILE A 355 -16.10 7.72 -36.39
CA ILE A 355 -14.95 7.79 -37.29
C ILE A 355 -15.35 8.77 -38.39
N GLN A 356 -14.60 9.87 -38.56
CA GLN A 356 -14.92 11.08 -39.35
C GLN A 356 -15.25 10.87 -40.84
N ILE A 357 -15.34 9.63 -41.33
CA ILE A 357 -15.41 9.30 -42.75
C ILE A 357 -16.78 9.61 -43.38
N THR A 358 -17.87 9.75 -42.59
CA THR A 358 -19.24 9.95 -43.12
C THR A 358 -20.02 11.06 -42.41
N SER A 359 -19.43 12.25 -42.24
CA SER A 359 -20.06 13.36 -41.50
C SER A 359 -21.22 14.07 -42.21
N TRP A 360 -21.50 13.79 -43.49
CA TRP A 360 -22.32 14.69 -44.33
C TRP A 360 -23.78 14.27 -44.60
N LEU A 361 -24.26 13.09 -44.16
CA LEU A 361 -25.55 12.57 -44.65
C LEU A 361 -26.46 11.83 -43.66
N VAL A 362 -26.13 11.77 -42.36
CA VAL A 362 -26.98 11.04 -41.41
C VAL A 362 -27.76 12.02 -40.54
N ASP A 363 -28.99 12.29 -40.96
CA ASP A 363 -30.01 12.91 -40.12
C ASP A 363 -30.28 12.03 -38.89
N PRO A 364 -30.54 12.63 -37.72
CA PRO A 364 -30.73 11.87 -36.50
C PRO A 364 -32.02 11.04 -36.60
N SER A 365 -32.00 9.81 -36.08
CA SER A 365 -33.11 8.86 -36.23
C SER A 365 -34.41 9.41 -35.61
N PRO A 366 -35.61 8.93 -36.04
CA PRO A 366 -36.89 9.30 -35.43
C PRO A 366 -36.91 9.10 -33.91
N MET A 367 -37.73 9.90 -33.20
CA MET A 367 -37.79 9.88 -31.74
C MET A 367 -38.23 8.51 -31.20
N GLU A 368 -39.11 7.82 -31.92
CA GLU A 368 -39.58 6.48 -31.58
C GLU A 368 -38.43 5.47 -31.58
N THR A 369 -37.51 5.56 -32.55
CA THR A 369 -36.34 4.69 -32.65
C THR A 369 -35.36 4.93 -31.50
N ARG A 370 -35.11 6.20 -31.14
CA ARG A 370 -34.27 6.57 -29.99
C ARG A 370 -34.84 6.01 -28.68
N GLY A 371 -36.16 6.15 -28.49
CA GLY A 371 -36.88 5.56 -27.37
C GLY A 371 -36.74 4.04 -27.32
N GLY A 372 -36.87 3.36 -28.46
CA GLY A 372 -36.69 1.91 -28.57
C GLY A 372 -35.30 1.43 -28.14
N TYR A 373 -34.23 2.11 -28.56
CA TYR A 373 -32.87 1.75 -28.14
C TYR A 373 -32.58 2.09 -26.67
N LEU A 374 -33.16 3.16 -26.13
CA LEU A 374 -33.06 3.47 -24.70
C LEU A 374 -33.76 2.40 -23.85
N VAL A 375 -34.95 1.95 -24.27
CA VAL A 375 -35.66 0.83 -23.63
C VAL A 375 -34.84 -0.45 -23.72
N LEU A 376 -34.23 -0.74 -24.87
CA LEU A 376 -33.34 -1.90 -25.04
C LEU A 376 -32.16 -1.85 -24.06
N LEU A 377 -31.47 -0.70 -23.94
CA LEU A 377 -30.39 -0.52 -22.98
C LEU A 377 -30.88 -0.72 -21.55
N PHE A 378 -32.04 -0.16 -21.19
CA PHE A 378 -32.63 -0.35 -19.87
C PHE A 378 -32.98 -1.81 -19.59
N LEU A 379 -33.53 -2.54 -20.56
CA LEU A 379 -33.82 -3.97 -20.43
C LEU A 379 -32.55 -4.80 -20.21
N VAL A 380 -31.48 -4.53 -20.96
CA VAL A 380 -30.18 -5.19 -20.77
C VAL A 380 -29.63 -4.91 -19.37
N MET A 381 -29.68 -3.65 -18.91
CA MET A 381 -29.26 -3.27 -17.57
C MET A 381 -30.12 -3.92 -16.48
N ALA A 382 -31.45 -3.98 -16.66
CA ALA A 382 -32.36 -4.63 -15.73
C ALA A 382 -32.06 -6.14 -15.64
N MET A 383 -31.79 -6.80 -16.76
CA MET A 383 -31.38 -8.20 -16.79
C MET A 383 -30.06 -8.42 -16.04
N ILE A 384 -29.06 -7.55 -16.25
CA ILE A 384 -27.79 -7.60 -15.49
C ILE A 384 -28.06 -7.47 -13.99
N CYS A 385 -28.88 -6.49 -13.59
CA CYS A 385 -29.25 -6.29 -12.19
C CYS A 385 -29.95 -7.51 -11.59
N ILE A 386 -30.95 -8.07 -12.29
CA ILE A 386 -31.67 -9.27 -11.85
C ILE A 386 -30.70 -10.45 -11.70
N CYS A 387 -29.86 -10.71 -12.71
CA CYS A 387 -28.86 -11.78 -12.65
C CYS A 387 -27.89 -11.57 -11.49
N PHE A 388 -27.46 -10.33 -11.23
CA PHE A 388 -26.63 -10.00 -10.08
C PHE A 388 -27.35 -10.34 -8.76
N PHE A 389 -28.58 -9.88 -8.56
CA PHE A 389 -29.34 -10.16 -7.34
C PHE A 389 -29.67 -11.65 -7.15
N VAL A 390 -29.85 -12.41 -8.22
CA VAL A 390 -30.11 -13.86 -8.18
C VAL A 390 -28.84 -14.66 -7.84
N VAL A 391 -27.67 -14.22 -8.31
CA VAL A 391 -26.39 -14.92 -8.11
C VAL A 391 -25.73 -14.57 -6.77
N VAL A 392 -26.07 -13.43 -6.18
CA VAL A 392 -25.45 -12.93 -4.94
C VAL A 392 -25.88 -13.61 -3.62
N PRO A 393 -27.06 -14.22 -3.43
CA PRO A 393 -27.49 -14.61 -2.09
C PRO A 393 -26.82 -15.91 -1.64
N VAL A 394 -26.68 -16.19 -0.34
CA VAL A 394 -25.89 -15.53 0.72
C VAL A 394 -25.09 -16.70 1.31
N SER A 395 -23.77 -16.60 1.47
CA SER A 395 -23.10 -17.54 2.38
C SER A 395 -23.29 -16.99 3.77
N SER A 396 -24.21 -17.60 4.52
CA SER A 396 -24.32 -17.35 5.95
C SER A 396 -22.97 -17.62 6.59
N PRO A 397 -22.50 -16.79 7.55
CA PRO A 397 -21.35 -17.14 8.35
C PRO A 397 -21.66 -18.47 9.05
N LEU A 398 -20.95 -19.54 8.66
CA LEU A 398 -21.01 -20.80 9.37
C LEU A 398 -20.20 -20.62 10.66
N ILE A 399 -20.92 -20.51 11.78
CA ILE A 399 -20.42 -20.81 13.13
C ILE A 399 -19.54 -19.71 13.73
N SER A 400 -19.48 -19.70 15.07
CA SER A 400 -18.66 -18.84 15.94
C SER A 400 -17.15 -19.01 15.70
N SER A 401 -16.67 -18.54 14.56
CA SER A 401 -15.25 -18.50 14.19
C SER A 401 -14.58 -17.24 14.78
N PRO A 402 -13.25 -17.23 15.03
CA PRO A 402 -12.52 -15.99 15.35
C PRO A 402 -12.87 -14.86 14.37
N SER A 403 -12.93 -13.60 14.86
CA SER A 403 -13.47 -12.43 14.12
C SER A 403 -12.96 -12.29 12.68
N TRP A 404 -11.70 -12.63 12.43
CA TRP A 404 -11.11 -12.61 11.10
C TRP A 404 -11.57 -13.72 10.14
N ASP A 405 -11.91 -14.91 10.65
CA ASP A 405 -12.24 -16.11 9.85
C ASP A 405 -13.74 -16.41 9.84
N VAL A 406 -14.58 -15.41 10.08
CA VAL A 406 -16.06 -15.52 10.16
C VAL A 406 -16.68 -16.05 8.85
N TYR A 407 -16.10 -15.73 7.70
CA TYR A 407 -16.67 -16.09 6.39
C TYR A 407 -15.95 -17.25 5.70
N SER A 408 -14.64 -17.38 5.88
CA SER A 408 -13.78 -18.48 5.41
C SER A 408 -12.35 -18.22 5.88
N LYS A 409 -11.55 -19.28 6.05
CA LYS A 409 -10.11 -19.18 6.34
C LYS A 409 -9.37 -18.40 5.25
N ASP A 410 -9.71 -18.59 3.98
CA ASP A 410 -9.02 -17.93 2.86
C ASP A 410 -9.27 -16.42 2.86
N ILE A 411 -10.50 -16.02 3.19
CA ILE A 411 -10.89 -14.60 3.29
C ILE A 411 -10.24 -13.97 4.51
N GLY A 412 -10.18 -14.69 5.63
CA GLY A 412 -9.49 -14.21 6.82
C GLY A 412 -7.98 -14.06 6.60
N VAL A 413 -7.35 -14.96 5.85
CA VAL A 413 -5.94 -14.83 5.44
C VAL A 413 -5.77 -13.58 4.56
N ALA A 414 -6.60 -13.43 3.51
CA ALA A 414 -6.55 -12.26 2.64
C ALA A 414 -6.79 -10.93 3.39
N ALA A 415 -7.69 -10.92 4.38
CA ALA A 415 -7.96 -9.76 5.22
C ALA A 415 -6.77 -9.38 6.09
N ARG A 416 -6.12 -10.36 6.72
CA ARG A 416 -4.90 -10.12 7.48
C ARG A 416 -3.77 -9.63 6.57
N THR A 417 -3.57 -10.24 5.40
CA THR A 417 -2.57 -9.81 4.42
C THR A 417 -2.82 -8.38 3.94
N ALA A 418 -4.07 -8.01 3.64
CA ALA A 418 -4.44 -6.65 3.26
C ALA A 418 -4.20 -5.64 4.40
N PHE A 419 -4.47 -6.05 5.65
CA PHE A 419 -4.14 -5.26 6.83
C PHE A 419 -2.62 -5.06 6.99
N VAL A 420 -1.82 -6.13 6.86
CA VAL A 420 -0.36 -6.03 6.94
C VAL A 420 0.20 -5.12 5.84
N HIS A 421 -0.32 -5.22 4.60
CA HIS A 421 0.04 -4.29 3.52
C HIS A 421 -0.23 -2.83 3.89
N ALA A 422 -1.42 -2.55 4.42
CA ALA A 422 -1.77 -1.20 4.86
C ALA A 422 -0.83 -0.74 5.99
N LEU A 423 -0.55 -1.62 6.96
CA LEU A 423 0.34 -1.35 8.08
C LEU A 423 1.76 -1.00 7.61
N ILE A 424 2.34 -1.79 6.70
CA ILE A 424 3.66 -1.53 6.12
C ILE A 424 3.69 -0.22 5.35
N ARG A 425 2.64 0.07 4.56
CA ARG A 425 2.55 1.30 3.79
C ARG A 425 2.57 2.56 4.68
N TYR A 426 1.91 2.49 5.83
CA TYR A 426 1.81 3.63 6.76
C TYR A 426 2.80 3.58 7.94
N SER A 427 3.66 2.56 8.02
CA SER A 427 4.75 2.51 9.00
C SER A 427 6.02 3.23 8.54
N TYR A 428 6.05 3.75 7.31
CA TYR A 428 7.19 4.49 6.81
C TYR A 428 7.44 5.75 7.66
N PRO A 429 8.68 5.98 8.13
CA PRO A 429 8.96 7.13 8.98
C PRO A 429 8.81 8.44 8.18
N TYR A 430 8.19 9.44 8.80
CA TYR A 430 7.99 10.78 8.22
C TYR A 430 7.24 10.78 6.87
N PRO A 431 5.99 10.27 6.84
CA PRO A 431 5.18 10.24 5.62
C PRO A 431 4.74 11.66 5.23
N PHE A 432 4.80 12.01 3.95
CA PHE A 432 4.29 13.28 3.42
C PHE A 432 2.96 13.05 2.72
N PRO A 433 1.81 13.23 3.40
CA PRO A 433 0.52 13.06 2.77
C PRO A 433 0.27 14.20 1.76
N PRO A 434 -0.64 13.99 0.80
CA PRO A 434 -1.14 15.05 -0.06
C PRO A 434 -1.68 16.25 0.77
N PRO A 435 -1.44 17.50 0.36
CA PRO A 435 -0.66 17.93 -0.80
C PRO A 435 0.84 18.08 -0.51
N PHE A 436 1.29 17.89 0.74
CA PHE A 436 2.66 18.13 1.20
C PHE A 436 3.73 17.29 0.50
N ASN A 437 3.33 16.20 -0.16
CA ASN A 437 4.24 15.41 -1.00
C ASN A 437 4.86 16.24 -2.14
N THR A 438 4.18 17.29 -2.62
CA THR A 438 4.76 18.26 -3.58
C THR A 438 5.94 19.01 -2.98
N VAL A 439 5.86 19.39 -1.69
CA VAL A 439 6.96 20.02 -0.97
C VAL A 439 8.13 19.06 -0.85
N ARG A 440 7.88 17.79 -0.51
CA ARG A 440 8.93 16.75 -0.53
C ARG A 440 9.55 16.62 -1.93
N PHE A 441 8.75 16.62 -2.98
CA PHE A 441 9.25 16.53 -4.34
C PHE A 441 10.18 17.70 -4.69
N LEU A 442 9.71 18.94 -4.47
CA LEU A 442 10.42 20.16 -4.83
C LEU A 442 11.67 20.40 -3.97
N PHE A 443 11.59 20.18 -2.65
CA PHE A 443 12.66 20.55 -1.71
C PHE A 443 13.57 19.39 -1.31
N LEU A 444 13.18 18.14 -1.53
CA LEU A 444 13.99 16.97 -1.13
C LEU A 444 14.36 16.07 -2.31
N LEU A 445 13.43 15.71 -3.20
CA LEU A 445 13.73 14.79 -4.31
C LEU A 445 14.58 15.46 -5.39
N ILE A 446 14.18 16.63 -5.88
CA ILE A 446 14.95 17.36 -6.90
C ILE A 446 16.36 17.72 -6.37
N PRO A 447 16.51 18.32 -5.17
CA PRO A 447 17.83 18.63 -4.65
C PRO A 447 18.64 17.37 -4.33
N SER A 448 18.04 16.32 -3.75
CA SER A 448 18.81 15.10 -3.46
C SER A 448 19.36 14.44 -4.72
N PHE A 449 18.61 14.43 -5.83
CA PHE A 449 19.13 13.95 -7.11
C PHE A 449 20.34 14.77 -7.57
N VAL A 450 20.26 16.11 -7.49
CA VAL A 450 21.38 17.00 -7.88
C VAL A 450 22.59 16.80 -6.95
N PHE A 451 22.38 16.74 -5.63
CA PHE A 451 23.44 16.63 -4.64
C PHE A 451 24.06 15.23 -4.55
N GLN A 452 23.31 14.17 -4.84
CA GLN A 452 23.87 12.81 -4.98
C GLN A 452 24.86 12.76 -6.15
N ARG A 453 24.57 13.47 -7.25
CA ARG A 453 25.53 13.64 -8.35
C ARG A 453 26.78 14.43 -7.95
N LEU A 454 26.69 15.25 -6.90
CA LEU A 454 27.81 16.00 -6.32
C LEU A 454 28.52 15.28 -5.16
N GLY A 455 28.16 14.03 -4.85
CA GLY A 455 28.82 13.23 -3.81
C GLY A 455 28.46 13.62 -2.36
N VAL A 456 27.37 14.36 -2.15
CA VAL A 456 26.92 14.71 -0.79
C VAL A 456 26.34 13.47 -0.10
N PRO A 457 26.69 13.20 1.17
CA PRO A 457 26.22 12.01 1.88
C PRO A 457 24.70 12.04 2.12
N PRO A 458 24.00 10.89 2.01
CA PRO A 458 22.55 10.80 2.16
C PRO A 458 22.05 11.19 3.56
N SER A 459 22.91 11.09 4.58
CA SER A 459 22.56 11.39 5.98
C SER A 459 22.14 12.85 6.22
N LEU A 460 22.59 13.79 5.38
CA LEU A 460 22.17 15.19 5.44
C LEU A 460 20.70 15.34 5.01
N PHE A 461 20.30 14.62 3.94
CA PHE A 461 18.92 14.61 3.46
C PHE A 461 17.96 13.99 4.48
N ASP A 462 18.39 12.97 5.21
CA ASP A 462 17.57 12.37 6.27
C ASP A 462 17.29 13.35 7.42
N LYS A 463 18.27 14.21 7.75
CA LYS A 463 18.08 15.25 8.78
C LYS A 463 17.16 16.36 8.26
N LEU A 464 17.35 16.80 7.02
CA LEU A 464 16.51 17.81 6.38
C LEU A 464 15.07 17.33 6.23
N ASN A 465 14.87 16.09 5.77
CA ASN A 465 13.57 15.45 5.64
C ASN A 465 12.81 15.43 6.98
N ARG A 466 13.49 15.03 8.05
CA ARG A 466 12.95 15.04 9.41
C ARG A 466 12.57 16.44 9.88
N GLY A 467 13.44 17.43 9.68
CA GLY A 467 13.17 18.82 10.05
C GLY A 467 11.96 19.39 9.31
N LEU A 468 11.93 19.20 7.99
CA LEU A 468 10.85 19.68 7.12
C LEU A 468 9.52 19.02 7.47
N TRP A 469 9.52 17.70 7.71
CA TRP A 469 8.34 16.97 8.13
C TRP A 469 7.77 17.50 9.44
N ARG A 470 8.62 17.70 10.46
CA ARG A 470 8.20 18.20 11.77
C ARG A 470 7.63 19.63 11.70
N LEU A 471 8.14 20.45 10.78
CA LEU A 471 7.67 21.82 10.61
C LEU A 471 6.32 21.90 9.89
N ILE A 472 6.14 21.10 8.83
CA ILE A 472 5.00 21.25 7.91
C ILE A 472 3.91 20.23 8.19
N VAL A 473 4.27 18.95 8.28
CA VAL A 473 3.31 17.83 8.36
C VAL A 473 2.95 17.53 9.81
N GLY A 474 3.93 17.58 10.71
CA GLY A 474 3.76 17.24 12.11
C GLY A 474 2.61 18.00 12.83
N PRO A 475 2.40 19.33 12.62
CA PRO A 475 1.27 20.04 13.22
C PRO A 475 -0.09 19.50 12.80
N VAL A 476 -0.23 19.06 11.54
CA VAL A 476 -1.46 18.43 11.01
C VAL A 476 -1.70 17.09 11.69
N PHE A 477 -0.65 16.28 11.86
CA PHE A 477 -0.74 15.03 12.60
C PHE A 477 -1.16 15.26 14.05
N LEU A 478 -0.58 16.24 14.73
CA LEU A 478 -0.97 16.57 16.11
C LEU A 478 -2.46 16.94 16.20
N LEU A 479 -2.95 17.78 15.29
CA LEU A 479 -4.35 18.20 15.24
C LEU A 479 -5.29 17.00 15.04
N ILE A 480 -5.01 16.16 14.04
CA ILE A 480 -5.84 14.98 13.73
C ILE A 480 -5.72 13.94 14.84
N GLY A 481 -4.55 13.79 15.46
CA GLY A 481 -4.33 12.88 16.58
C GLY A 481 -5.20 13.22 17.79
N VAL A 482 -5.33 14.51 18.13
CA VAL A 482 -6.24 15.00 19.18
C VAL A 482 -7.71 14.73 18.84
N LEU A 483 -8.06 14.83 17.55
CA LEU A 483 -9.42 14.57 17.08
C LEU A 483 -9.74 13.07 17.13
N MET A 484 -8.80 12.22 16.72
CA MET A 484 -8.91 10.77 16.75
C MET A 484 -8.84 10.18 18.16
N SER A 485 -8.15 10.80 19.11
CA SER A 485 -8.10 10.30 20.50
C SER A 485 -9.47 10.34 21.20
N LYS A 486 -10.44 11.05 20.64
CA LYS A 486 -11.82 11.11 21.12
C LYS A 486 -12.73 10.04 20.48
N LEU A 487 -12.27 9.38 19.42
CA LEU A 487 -12.98 8.30 18.76
C LEU A 487 -12.61 6.97 19.41
N PRO A 488 -13.60 6.14 19.80
CA PRO A 488 -13.37 4.86 20.47
C PRO A 488 -12.59 3.82 19.63
#